data_AF-A0A067BKT3-F1
#
_entry.id   AF-A0A067BKT3-F1
#
_cell.length_a   1.000
_cell.length_b   1.000
_cell.length_c   1.000
_cell.angle_alpha   90.00
_cell.angle_beta   90.00
_cell.angle_gamma   90.00
#
_symmetry.space_group_name_H-M   'P 1'
#
loop_
_entity.id
_entity.type
_entity.pdbx_description
1 polymer ?
#
loop_
_entity_poly.entity_id
_entity_poly.type
_entity_poly.pdbx_seq_one_letter_code
_entity_poly.pdbx_strand_id
1 'polypeptide(L)' 'MAETAAEVKLFNKWYVCMVDPGEALYLLTTGAREASFRNVKTIAECLADELINAAKGSSNSYAIKKKDEVERVAKANR' A
#
# COMPACT_ATOMS: atom_id res chain seq x y z
N MET A 1 -13.70 21.21 -7.81
CA MET A 1 -14.45 19.96 -7.56
C MET A 1 -14.02 18.78 -8.45
N ALA A 2 -12.87 18.84 -9.15
CA ALA A 2 -12.42 17.73 -10.01
C ALA A 2 -11.42 16.76 -9.33
N GLU A 3 -10.82 17.14 -8.19
CA GLU A 3 -9.85 16.28 -7.48
C GLU A 3 -10.50 15.11 -6.72
N THR A 4 -11.73 15.26 -6.23
CA THR A 4 -12.41 14.21 -5.44
C THR A 4 -12.81 12.99 -6.28
N ALA A 5 -13.08 13.15 -7.58
CA ALA A 5 -13.49 12.04 -8.44
C ALA A 5 -12.32 11.08 -8.78
N ALA A 6 -11.09 11.61 -8.86
CA ALA A 6 -9.89 10.79 -9.03
C ALA A 6 -9.58 10.01 -7.76
N GLU A 7 -9.71 10.66 -6.59
CA GLU A 7 -9.54 10.02 -5.29
C GLU A 7 -10.60 8.93 -5.02
N VAL A 8 -11.87 9.17 -5.37
CA VAL A 8 -12.95 8.16 -5.22
C VAL A 8 -12.78 6.99 -6.20
N LYS A 9 -12.26 7.23 -7.42
CA LYS A 9 -11.91 6.14 -8.35
C LYS A 9 -10.68 5.37 -7.89
N LEU A 10 -9.67 6.03 -7.33
CA LEU A 10 -8.56 5.37 -6.65
C LEU A 10 -9.08 4.56 -5.47
N PHE A 11 -9.92 5.12 -4.61
CA PHE A 11 -10.51 4.44 -3.46
C PHE A 11 -11.34 3.22 -3.88
N ASN A 12 -12.21 3.32 -4.89
CA ASN A 12 -12.97 2.18 -5.42
C ASN A 12 -12.11 1.16 -6.16
N LYS A 13 -11.08 1.59 -6.91
CA LYS A 13 -10.12 0.68 -7.56
C LYS A 13 -9.23 -0.02 -6.54
N TRP A 14 -8.98 0.62 -5.40
CA TRP A 14 -8.38 0.00 -4.23
C TRP A 14 -9.37 -0.98 -3.59
N TYR A 15 -10.62 -0.61 -3.34
CA TYR A 15 -11.63 -1.47 -2.69
C TYR A 15 -12.05 -2.71 -3.50
N VAL A 16 -12.06 -2.63 -4.83
CA VAL A 16 -12.44 -3.73 -5.73
C VAL A 16 -11.28 -4.71 -5.96
N CYS A 17 -10.05 -4.34 -5.59
CA CYS A 17 -8.85 -5.08 -5.93
C CYS A 17 -7.85 -5.36 -4.79
N MET A 18 -7.98 -4.67 -3.67
CA MET A 18 -7.35 -5.01 -2.39
C MET A 18 -8.42 -5.67 -1.52
N VAL A 19 -8.23 -6.92 -1.06
CA VAL A 19 -7.47 -7.22 0.16
C VAL A 19 -8.11 -6.46 1.33
N ASP A 20 -8.85 -7.20 2.16
CA ASP A 20 -9.61 -6.70 3.32
C ASP A 20 -8.85 -5.60 4.10
N PRO A 21 -9.54 -4.62 4.71
CA PRO A 21 -8.90 -3.56 5.49
C PRO A 21 -7.95 -4.08 6.58
N GLY A 22 -8.20 -5.29 7.11
CA GLY A 22 -7.28 -5.97 8.02
C GLY A 22 -5.94 -6.33 7.38
N GLU A 23 -5.94 -6.74 6.13
CA GLU A 23 -4.72 -7.12 5.42
C GLU A 23 -3.98 -5.92 4.83
N ALA A 24 -4.69 -4.84 4.46
CA ALA A 24 -4.02 -3.57 4.16
C ALA A 24 -3.20 -3.05 5.37
N LEU A 25 -3.78 -3.11 6.58
CA LEU A 25 -3.09 -2.71 7.81
C LEU A 25 -1.91 -3.65 8.12
N TYR A 26 -2.10 -4.95 7.89
CA TYR A 26 -1.05 -5.96 8.05
C TYR A 26 0.15 -5.69 7.11
N LEU A 27 -0.10 -5.39 5.84
CA LEU A 27 0.96 -5.14 4.87
C LEU A 27 1.74 -3.86 5.17
N LEU A 28 1.06 -2.79 5.59
CA LEU A 28 1.72 -1.53 6.01
C LEU A 28 2.60 -1.72 7.24
N THR A 29 2.08 -2.40 8.26
CA THR A 29 2.82 -2.66 9.51
C THR A 29 3.97 -3.66 9.31
N THR A 30 3.79 -4.65 8.43
CA THR A 30 4.86 -5.57 8.02
C THR A 30 5.98 -4.82 7.28
N GLY A 31 5.63 -3.99 6.29
CA GLY A 31 6.60 -3.18 5.56
C GLY A 31 7.38 -2.22 6.47
N ALA A 32 6.70 -1.55 7.39
CA ALA A 32 7.35 -0.67 8.37
C ALA A 32 8.27 -1.44 9.32
N ARG A 33 7.86 -2.62 9.79
CA ARG A 33 8.68 -3.49 10.63
C ARG A 33 9.95 -3.93 9.90
N GLU A 34 9.82 -4.41 8.67
CA GLU A 34 10.96 -4.83 7.84
C GLU A 34 11.90 -3.66 7.53
N ALA A 35 11.37 -2.48 7.20
CA ALA A 35 12.16 -1.28 6.90
C ALA A 35 12.91 -0.73 8.12
N SER A 36 12.35 -0.91 9.31
CA SER A 36 12.98 -0.52 10.59
C SER A 36 14.00 -1.54 11.09
N PHE A 37 13.94 -2.79 10.63
CA PHE A 37 14.83 -3.84 11.09
C PHE A 37 16.26 -3.58 10.61
N ARG A 38 17.20 -3.45 11.57
CA ARG A 38 18.61 -3.09 11.33
C ARG A 38 18.80 -1.72 10.67
N ASN A 39 17.82 -0.83 10.79
CA ASN A 39 17.90 0.55 10.33
C ASN A 39 18.08 1.52 11.50
N VAL A 40 18.61 2.70 11.23
CA VAL A 40 18.73 3.79 12.23
C VAL A 40 17.38 4.47 12.46
N LYS A 41 16.51 4.48 11.44
CA LYS A 41 15.15 5.01 11.54
C LYS A 41 14.32 4.21 12.53
N THR A 42 13.54 4.91 13.35
CA THR A 42 12.57 4.30 14.26
C THR A 42 11.42 3.67 13.49
N ILE A 43 10.71 2.73 14.12
CA ILE A 43 9.53 2.10 13.51
C ILE A 43 8.44 3.13 13.17
N ALA A 44 8.32 4.21 13.96
CA ALA A 44 7.37 5.29 13.70
C ALA A 44 7.70 6.08 12.42
N GLU A 45 8.99 6.38 12.19
CA GLU A 45 9.45 7.04 10.97
C GLU A 45 9.26 6.15 9.74
N CYS A 46 9.61 4.86 9.85
CA CYS A 46 9.38 3.89 8.78
C CYS A 46 7.90 3.73 8.46
N LEU A 47 7.02 3.73 9.47
CA LEU A 47 5.57 3.66 9.27
C LEU A 47 5.02 4.93 8.62
N ALA A 48 5.52 6.12 9.00
CA ALA A 48 5.13 7.38 8.38
C ALA A 48 5.56 7.44 6.91
N ASP A 49 6.81 7.05 6.61
CA ASP A 49 7.31 6.95 5.24
C ASP A 49 6.45 5.97 4.41
N GLU A 50 6.09 4.82 4.99
CA GLU A 50 5.27 3.80 4.35
C GLU A 50 3.86 4.32 4.03
N LEU A 51 3.22 5.02 4.98
CA LEU A 51 1.90 5.65 4.78
C LEU A 51 1.92 6.72 3.69
N ILE A 52 2.95 7.58 3.68
CA ILE A 52 3.10 8.63 2.67
C ILE A 52 3.31 8.01 1.28
N ASN A 53 4.14 6.96 1.19
CA ASN A 53 4.38 6.27 -0.07
C ASN A 53 3.13 5.51 -0.56
N ALA A 54 2.38 4.88 0.35
CA ALA A 54 1.13 4.20 0.03
C ALA A 54 0.05 5.18 -0.46
N ALA A 55 -0.11 6.33 0.21
CA ALA A 55 -1.04 7.38 -0.20
C ALA A 55 -0.70 7.95 -1.59
N LYS A 56 0.59 8.04 -1.92
CA LYS A 56 1.07 8.45 -3.26
C LYS A 56 0.95 7.34 -4.32
N GLY A 57 0.57 6.12 -3.94
CA GLY A 57 0.61 4.96 -4.84
C GLY A 57 2.02 4.64 -5.35
N SER A 58 3.05 4.99 -4.57
CA SER A 58 4.44 4.78 -4.96
C SER A 58 4.81 3.30 -4.82
N SER A 59 5.50 2.76 -5.82
CA SER A 59 6.12 1.45 -5.76
C SER A 59 7.23 1.34 -4.72
N ASN A 60 7.55 2.40 -3.97
CA ASN A 60 8.45 2.32 -2.82
C ASN A 60 7.76 1.71 -1.59
N SER A 61 6.43 1.80 -1.51
CA SER A 61 5.66 1.16 -0.44
C SER A 61 5.59 -0.36 -0.65
N TYR A 62 5.80 -1.09 0.44
CA TYR A 62 5.61 -2.54 0.53
C TYR A 62 4.18 -2.94 0.19
N ALA A 63 3.20 -2.22 0.75
CA ALA A 63 1.78 -2.49 0.52
C ALA A 63 1.39 -2.34 -0.96
N ILE A 64 1.92 -1.33 -1.64
CA ILE A 64 1.69 -1.12 -3.09
C ILE A 64 2.30 -2.25 -3.91
N LYS A 65 3.55 -2.61 -3.65
CA LYS A 65 4.21 -3.73 -4.37
C LYS A 65 3.39 -5.02 -4.26
N LYS A 66 2.93 -5.34 -3.05
CA LYS A 66 2.15 -6.57 -2.80
C LYS A 66 0.80 -6.55 -3.49
N LYS A 67 0.11 -5.41 -3.49
CA LYS A 67 -1.10 -5.24 -4.29
C LYS A 67 -0.86 -5.48 -5.77
N ASP A 68 0.17 -4.85 -6.34
CA ASP A 68 0.48 -4.95 -7.77
C ASP A 68 0.84 -6.38 -8.18
N GLU A 69 1.55 -7.13 -7.32
CA GLU A 69 1.81 -8.56 -7.51
C GLU A 69 0.51 -9.38 -7.60
N VAL A 70 -0.41 -9.19 -6.65
CA VAL A 70 -1.71 -9.88 -6.62
C VAL A 70 -2.56 -9.51 -7.84
N GLU A 71 -2.60 -8.22 -8.19
CA GLU A 71 -3.29 -7.73 -9.39
C GLU A 71 -2.78 -8.37 -10.67
N ARG A 72 -1.46 -8.55 -10.79
CA ARG A 72 -0.84 -9.17 -11.96
C ARG A 72 -1.23 -10.64 -12.06
N VAL A 73 -1.19 -11.38 -10.95
CA VAL A 73 -1.56 -12.80 -10.90
C VAL A 73 -3.04 -13.00 -11.21
N ALA A 74 -3.91 -12.13 -10.70
CA ALA A 74 -5.35 -12.18 -10.95
C ALA A 74 -5.71 -11.90 -12.42
N LYS A 75 -4.92 -11.08 -13.13
CA LYS A 75 -5.10 -10.83 -14.57
C LYS A 75 -4.57 -11.98 -15.44
N ALA A 76 -3.52 -12.67 -14.98
CA ALA A 76 -2.92 -13.77 -15.73
C ALA A 76 -3.72 -15.08 -15.66
N ASN A 77 -4.55 -15.26 -14.62
CA ASN A 77 -5.41 -16.44 -14.42
C ASN A 77 -6.84 -16.26 -14.97
N ARG A 78 -7.04 -15.35 -15.94
CA ARG A 78 -8.32 -15.13 -16.62
C ARG A 78 -8.25 -15.58 -18.07
#